data_AF-A0A3A4FAU0-F1
#
_entry.id   AF-A0A3A4FAU0-F1
#
_cell.length_a   1.000
_cell.length_b   1.000
_cell.length_c   1.000
_cell.angle_alpha   90.00
_cell.angle_beta   90.00
_cell.angle_gamma   90.00
#
_symmetry.space_group_name_H-M   'P 1'
#
loop_
_entity.id
_entity.type
_entity.pdbx_description
1 polymer ?
#
loop_
_entity_poly.entity_id
_entity_poly.type
_entity_poly.pdbx_seq_one_letter_code
_entity_poly.pdbx_strand_id
1 'polypeptide(L)'
;MEEAEDDDSDEVDPESLPWPERPAGVVGVAPEAELLSVSLVLEDPNPYGPGTEDQIAQAVTWAVDNGADIINMSIGSGTQDWPESWDEAFMHAEQNDVLVIAAAGNRAAGHWSVGAPATIPGVLTVAGVDQERDISQESSSQGIAIDIAAASEPLVGALPEGGYSAWTGTSGATPIVAGAAALVMAAHPELSAQEVKHRLLTTADSAGADGLDPEYGHGVLNVDAAVSGSVPDFNAADYDTLENWIQVHRRSESDAQDAGDIPEDADVEAGPEGEPRDLPQAAEVRSAQDWAGPVTLGVGALALVVLMTLAALHLLSRRETD
;
A
#
# COMPACT_ATOMS: atom_id res chain seq x y z
N MET A 1 -20.08 -42.75 41.05
CA MET A 1 -19.05 -42.24 40.14
C MET A 1 -19.75 -42.23 38.80
N GLU A 2 -20.22 -41.04 38.47
CA GLU A 2 -21.16 -40.72 37.40
C GLU A 2 -20.25 -40.21 36.28
N GLU A 3 -20.15 -40.96 35.18
CA GLU A 3 -19.35 -40.54 34.03
C GLU A 3 -20.19 -39.53 33.23
N ALA A 4 -19.61 -38.35 33.04
CA ALA A 4 -20.18 -37.28 32.25
C ALA A 4 -20.20 -37.72 30.77
N GLU A 5 -21.36 -37.61 30.14
CA GLU A 5 -21.49 -37.64 28.69
C GLU A 5 -21.03 -36.26 28.19
N ASP A 6 -19.92 -36.25 27.45
CA ASP A 6 -19.43 -35.06 26.75
C ASP A 6 -20.44 -34.71 25.64
N ASP A 7 -21.00 -33.50 25.75
CA ASP A 7 -21.86 -32.83 24.79
C ASP A 7 -20.97 -32.32 23.64
N ASP A 8 -20.76 -33.17 22.62
CA ASP A 8 -20.10 -32.78 21.37
C ASP A 8 -20.98 -31.77 20.64
N SER A 9 -20.69 -30.50 20.90
CA SER A 9 -21.26 -29.34 20.22
C SER A 9 -21.03 -29.43 18.70
N ASP A 10 -22.13 -29.57 17.97
CA ASP A 10 -22.38 -29.11 16.60
C ASP A 10 -21.14 -29.03 15.68
N GLU A 11 -20.57 -30.17 15.30
CA GLU A 11 -19.74 -30.26 14.10
C GLU A 11 -20.63 -29.91 12.89
N VAL A 12 -20.48 -28.69 12.38
CA VAL A 12 -21.15 -28.27 11.14
C VAL A 12 -20.60 -29.13 10.01
N ASP A 13 -21.45 -29.99 9.45
CA ASP A 13 -21.14 -30.79 8.27
C ASP A 13 -20.66 -29.86 7.14
N PRO A 14 -19.40 -29.95 6.69
CA PRO A 14 -18.86 -29.08 5.65
C PRO A 14 -19.61 -29.22 4.31
N GLU A 15 -20.34 -30.33 4.09
CA GLU A 15 -21.20 -30.53 2.92
C GLU A 15 -22.57 -29.80 3.05
N SER A 16 -22.94 -29.34 4.24
CA SER A 16 -24.18 -28.58 4.50
C SER A 16 -24.07 -27.08 4.20
N LEU A 17 -22.87 -26.59 3.92
CA LEU A 17 -22.63 -25.18 3.58
C LEU A 17 -23.07 -24.92 2.12
N PRO A 18 -23.77 -23.80 1.84
CA PRO A 18 -24.48 -23.56 0.58
C PRO A 18 -23.58 -23.22 -0.62
N TRP A 19 -22.29 -23.57 -0.57
CA TRP A 19 -21.33 -23.22 -1.61
C TRP A 19 -21.10 -24.42 -2.54
N PRO A 20 -21.39 -24.32 -3.86
CA PRO A 20 -21.10 -25.39 -4.80
C PRO A 20 -19.59 -25.68 -4.83
N GLU A 21 -19.24 -26.93 -5.14
CA GLU A 21 -17.87 -27.50 -5.17
C GLU A 21 -16.77 -26.46 -5.41
N ARG A 22 -15.94 -26.19 -4.39
CA ARG A 22 -14.85 -25.22 -4.52
C ARG A 22 -13.92 -25.66 -5.66
N PRO A 23 -13.57 -24.78 -6.63
CA PRO A 23 -12.52 -25.09 -7.59
C PRO A 23 -11.22 -25.41 -6.82
N ALA A 24 -10.49 -26.42 -7.30
CA ALA A 24 -9.20 -26.76 -6.70
C ALA A 24 -8.21 -25.58 -6.85
N GLY A 25 -7.55 -25.18 -5.75
CA GLY A 25 -6.55 -24.11 -5.74
C GLY A 25 -6.94 -22.93 -4.83
N VAL A 26 -6.44 -21.73 -5.18
CA VAL A 26 -6.78 -20.47 -4.51
C VAL A 26 -7.76 -19.66 -5.37
N VAL A 27 -8.67 -18.92 -4.74
CA VAL A 27 -9.58 -17.99 -5.39
C VAL A 27 -9.21 -16.57 -4.96
N GLY A 28 -9.12 -15.65 -5.91
CA GLY A 28 -8.92 -14.23 -5.61
C GLY A 28 -10.18 -13.61 -5.00
N VAL A 29 -10.06 -12.41 -4.43
CA VAL A 29 -11.19 -11.71 -3.80
C VAL A 29 -12.28 -11.35 -4.83
N ALA A 30 -11.89 -10.85 -6.00
CA ALA A 30 -12.79 -10.55 -7.12
C ALA A 30 -12.45 -11.42 -8.34
N PRO A 31 -12.89 -12.69 -8.39
CA PRO A 31 -12.45 -13.64 -9.41
C PRO A 31 -13.01 -13.37 -10.82
N GLU A 32 -14.05 -12.56 -10.95
CA GLU A 32 -14.66 -12.17 -12.24
C GLU A 32 -14.13 -10.83 -12.77
N ALA A 33 -13.21 -10.17 -12.06
CA ALA A 33 -12.59 -8.93 -12.53
C ALA A 33 -11.65 -9.20 -13.72
N GLU A 34 -11.58 -8.26 -14.66
CA GLU A 34 -10.60 -8.27 -15.73
C GLU A 34 -9.26 -7.70 -15.25
N LEU A 35 -8.14 -8.23 -15.75
CA LEU A 35 -6.80 -7.81 -15.32
C LEU A 35 -6.04 -7.14 -16.45
N LEU A 36 -5.61 -5.90 -16.20
CA LEU A 36 -4.58 -5.21 -16.98
C LEU A 36 -3.23 -5.40 -16.28
N SER A 37 -2.22 -5.87 -17.02
CA SER A 37 -0.88 -6.12 -16.46
C SER A 37 0.13 -5.14 -17.05
N VAL A 38 0.75 -4.34 -16.18
CA VAL A 38 1.84 -3.42 -16.55
C VAL A 38 3.14 -3.87 -15.88
N SER A 39 4.18 -4.06 -16.68
CA SER A 39 5.50 -4.49 -16.19
C SER A 39 6.45 -3.30 -16.10
N LEU A 40 7.12 -3.15 -14.96
CA LEU A 40 8.15 -2.13 -14.74
C LEU A 40 9.52 -2.80 -14.64
N VAL A 41 10.55 -2.12 -15.14
CA VAL A 41 11.95 -2.48 -14.88
C VAL A 41 12.43 -1.66 -13.68
N LEU A 42 12.67 -2.34 -12.56
CA LEU A 42 13.09 -1.70 -11.29
C LEU A 42 14.62 -1.56 -11.15
N GLU A 43 15.38 -1.91 -12.19
CA GLU A 43 16.82 -1.68 -12.23
C GLU A 43 17.10 -0.19 -12.46
N ASP A 44 18.01 0.39 -11.66
CA ASP A 44 18.43 1.78 -11.79
C ASP A 44 19.94 1.90 -12.03
N PRO A 45 20.39 2.45 -13.17
CA PRO A 45 19.57 2.93 -14.30
C PRO A 45 18.96 1.78 -15.10
N ASN A 46 17.75 1.99 -15.63
CA ASN A 46 17.10 1.01 -16.52
C ASN A 46 17.92 0.86 -17.81
N PRO A 47 18.46 -0.34 -18.13
CA PRO A 47 19.29 -0.53 -19.32
C PRO A 47 18.50 -0.53 -20.64
N TYR A 48 17.16 -0.53 -20.60
CA TYR A 48 16.29 -0.73 -21.76
C TYR A 48 15.35 0.45 -22.06
N GLY A 49 15.35 1.51 -21.26
CA GLY A 49 14.39 2.58 -21.44
C GLY A 49 14.35 3.61 -20.30
N PRO A 50 13.18 4.24 -20.06
CA PRO A 50 13.04 5.27 -19.04
C PRO A 50 13.31 4.70 -17.62
N GLY A 51 13.72 5.56 -16.70
CA GLY A 51 13.95 5.19 -15.30
C GLY A 51 12.66 4.70 -14.61
N THR A 52 12.80 4.09 -13.44
CA THR A 52 11.65 3.54 -12.69
C THR A 52 10.56 4.58 -12.43
N GLU A 53 10.94 5.81 -12.07
CA GLU A 53 10.01 6.90 -11.79
C GLU A 53 9.18 7.27 -13.02
N ASP A 54 9.83 7.46 -14.18
CA ASP A 54 9.14 7.76 -15.44
C ASP A 54 8.24 6.61 -15.90
N GLN A 55 8.65 5.36 -15.67
CA GLN A 55 7.83 4.19 -15.97
C GLN A 55 6.56 4.15 -15.12
N ILE A 56 6.62 4.57 -13.85
CA ILE A 56 5.45 4.59 -12.96
C ILE A 56 4.41 5.59 -13.47
N ALA A 57 4.83 6.82 -13.81
CA ALA A 57 3.92 7.81 -14.38
C ALA A 57 3.27 7.30 -15.68
N GLN A 58 4.06 6.73 -16.60
CA GLN A 58 3.56 6.16 -17.85
C GLN A 58 2.59 4.99 -17.62
N ALA A 59 2.88 4.14 -16.63
CA ALA A 59 2.05 2.99 -16.29
C ALA A 59 0.68 3.40 -15.74
N VAL A 60 0.63 4.43 -14.88
CA VAL A 60 -0.63 4.98 -14.36
C VAL A 60 -1.47 5.54 -15.50
N THR A 61 -0.90 6.44 -16.32
CA THR A 61 -1.62 7.03 -17.46
C THR A 61 -2.11 5.94 -18.41
N TRP A 62 -1.27 4.97 -18.75
CA TRP A 62 -1.65 3.87 -19.63
C TRP A 62 -2.78 3.02 -19.04
N ALA A 63 -2.76 2.71 -17.74
CA ALA A 63 -3.81 1.93 -17.10
C ALA A 63 -5.16 2.66 -17.17
N VAL A 64 -5.19 3.95 -16.85
CA VAL A 64 -6.39 4.80 -16.97
C VAL A 64 -6.89 4.82 -18.41
N ASP A 65 -6.02 5.09 -19.38
CA ASP A 65 -6.37 5.18 -20.81
C ASP A 65 -6.87 3.86 -21.40
N ASN A 66 -6.57 2.73 -20.76
CA ASN A 66 -7.02 1.40 -21.15
C ASN A 66 -8.21 0.90 -20.31
N GLY A 67 -8.86 1.78 -19.54
CA GLY A 67 -10.12 1.51 -18.86
C GLY A 67 -9.97 0.79 -17.53
N ALA A 68 -8.87 1.00 -16.80
CA ALA A 68 -8.78 0.52 -15.42
C ALA A 68 -9.73 1.29 -14.51
N ASP A 69 -10.56 0.59 -13.73
CA ASP A 69 -11.33 1.19 -12.62
C ASP A 69 -10.49 1.28 -11.33
N ILE A 70 -9.54 0.34 -11.15
CA ILE A 70 -8.67 0.22 -9.99
C ILE A 70 -7.24 -0.03 -10.45
N ILE A 71 -6.26 0.68 -9.86
CA ILE A 71 -4.83 0.45 -10.06
C ILE A 71 -4.23 -0.08 -8.75
N ASN A 72 -3.80 -1.34 -8.75
CA ASN A 72 -3.03 -1.93 -7.65
C ASN A 72 -1.52 -1.68 -7.84
N MET A 73 -0.90 -0.99 -6.87
CA MET A 73 0.52 -0.71 -6.84
C MET A 73 1.19 -1.41 -5.66
N SER A 74 1.71 -2.62 -5.91
CA SER A 74 2.54 -3.36 -4.95
C SER A 74 4.00 -2.86 -4.90
N ILE A 75 4.21 -1.58 -5.20
CA ILE A 75 5.50 -0.89 -5.24
C ILE A 75 5.48 0.29 -4.25
N GLY A 76 6.62 0.61 -3.67
CA GLY A 76 6.78 1.73 -2.77
C GLY A 76 8.25 2.07 -2.57
N SER A 77 8.53 3.32 -2.23
CA SER A 77 9.88 3.77 -1.89
C SER A 77 10.05 3.93 -0.38
N GLY A 78 11.29 4.12 0.08
CA GLY A 78 11.57 4.56 1.45
C GLY A 78 11.44 6.07 1.64
N THR A 79 11.03 6.80 0.59
CA THR A 79 10.96 8.26 0.53
C THR A 79 9.50 8.70 0.52
N GLN A 80 9.16 9.73 1.30
CA GLN A 80 7.79 10.25 1.37
C GLN A 80 7.43 11.11 0.15
N ASP A 81 8.41 11.80 -0.42
CA ASP A 81 8.23 12.66 -1.58
C ASP A 81 8.13 11.85 -2.88
N TRP A 82 7.48 12.43 -3.89
CA TRP A 82 7.40 11.91 -5.25
C TRP A 82 7.81 12.98 -6.28
N PRO A 83 8.32 12.57 -7.44
CA PRO A 83 8.70 13.49 -8.51
C PRO A 83 7.45 14.17 -9.10
N GLU A 84 7.60 15.43 -9.53
CA GLU A 84 6.51 16.22 -10.11
C GLU A 84 5.90 15.58 -11.37
N SER A 85 6.65 14.71 -12.08
CA SER A 85 6.11 13.94 -13.20
C SER A 85 4.96 12.99 -12.82
N TRP A 86 4.81 12.64 -11.53
CA TRP A 86 3.69 11.83 -11.07
C TRP A 86 2.44 12.67 -10.79
N ASP A 87 2.57 13.99 -10.59
CA ASP A 87 1.43 14.87 -10.34
C ASP A 87 0.40 14.76 -11.47
N GLU A 88 0.82 14.86 -12.72
CA GLU A 88 -0.06 14.72 -13.89
C GLU A 88 -0.67 13.31 -14.00
N ALA A 89 0.13 12.27 -13.78
CA ALA A 89 -0.32 10.89 -13.95
C ALA A 89 -1.36 10.47 -12.89
N PHE A 90 -1.11 10.79 -11.61
CA PHE A 90 -2.04 10.46 -10.53
C PHE A 90 -3.27 11.38 -10.53
N MET A 91 -3.12 12.64 -10.94
CA MET A 91 -4.27 13.53 -11.15
C MET A 91 -5.13 13.06 -12.32
N HIS A 92 -4.53 12.50 -13.38
CA HIS A 92 -5.28 11.85 -14.46
C HIS A 92 -6.10 10.66 -13.95
N ALA A 93 -5.56 9.85 -13.04
CA ALA A 93 -6.33 8.77 -12.40
C ALA A 93 -7.51 9.32 -11.57
N GLU A 94 -7.27 10.32 -10.72
CA GLU A 94 -8.31 10.97 -9.90
C GLU A 94 -9.43 11.58 -10.78
N GLN A 95 -9.08 12.31 -11.83
CA GLN A 95 -10.02 12.99 -12.72
C GLN A 95 -10.84 12.03 -13.59
N ASN A 96 -10.36 10.80 -13.81
CA ASN A 96 -11.06 9.76 -14.54
C ASN A 96 -11.72 8.71 -13.63
N ASP A 97 -11.89 9.04 -12.34
CA ASP A 97 -12.59 8.20 -11.35
C ASP A 97 -11.94 6.81 -11.16
N VAL A 98 -10.60 6.76 -11.20
CA VAL A 98 -9.82 5.53 -11.02
C VAL A 98 -9.25 5.47 -9.61
N LEU A 99 -9.55 4.38 -8.89
CA LEU A 99 -9.04 4.18 -7.53
C LEU A 99 -7.61 3.62 -7.57
N VAL A 100 -6.63 4.41 -7.14
CA VAL A 100 -5.25 3.94 -6.96
C VAL A 100 -5.05 3.41 -5.54
N ILE A 101 -4.50 2.20 -5.42
CA ILE A 101 -4.30 1.50 -4.15
C ILE A 101 -2.82 1.10 -4.05
N ALA A 102 -2.13 1.51 -2.99
CA ALA A 102 -0.69 1.29 -2.85
C ALA A 102 -0.32 0.60 -1.53
N ALA A 103 0.77 -0.18 -1.57
CA ALA A 103 1.34 -0.81 -0.38
C ALA A 103 2.01 0.23 0.54
N ALA A 104 1.81 0.10 1.86
CA ALA A 104 2.48 0.96 2.85
C ALA A 104 4.02 0.75 2.89
N GLY A 105 4.51 -0.41 2.44
CA GLY A 105 5.92 -0.82 2.50
C GLY A 105 6.19 -1.82 3.63
N ASN A 106 7.38 -2.44 3.59
CA ASN A 106 7.77 -3.50 4.51
C ASN A 106 8.96 -3.06 5.39
N ARG A 107 8.82 -3.12 6.72
CA ARG A 107 9.90 -2.86 7.69
C ARG A 107 11.11 -3.77 7.49
N ALA A 108 10.87 -5.04 7.15
CA ALA A 108 11.92 -6.02 6.83
C ALA A 108 12.79 -5.61 5.64
N ALA A 109 12.26 -4.79 4.73
CA ALA A 109 12.99 -4.21 3.60
C ALA A 109 13.61 -2.83 3.92
N GLY A 110 13.50 -2.35 5.17
CA GLY A 110 14.02 -1.06 5.63
C GLY A 110 13.04 0.10 5.50
N HIS A 111 11.78 -0.16 5.16
CA HIS A 111 10.74 0.87 5.06
C HIS A 111 10.08 1.02 6.44
N TRP A 112 10.59 1.94 7.24
CA TRP A 112 10.02 2.20 8.57
C TRP A 112 8.81 3.12 8.54
N SER A 113 8.69 3.94 7.50
CA SER A 113 7.56 4.83 7.27
C SER A 113 6.96 4.60 5.89
N VAL A 114 5.68 4.92 5.72
CA VAL A 114 5.03 4.96 4.39
C VAL A 114 5.81 5.89 3.46
N GLY A 115 6.01 5.44 2.22
CA GLY A 115 6.64 6.22 1.16
C GLY A 115 5.80 6.27 -0.11
N ALA A 116 6.19 7.11 -1.07
CA ALA A 116 5.50 7.25 -2.35
C ALA A 116 5.47 5.92 -3.14
N PRO A 117 4.38 5.62 -3.88
CA PRO A 117 3.22 6.47 -4.15
C PRO A 117 2.15 6.52 -3.05
N ALA A 118 2.27 5.72 -1.99
CA ALA A 118 1.24 5.64 -0.94
C ALA A 118 1.02 6.96 -0.18
N THR A 119 2.00 7.86 -0.18
CA THR A 119 1.87 9.20 0.42
C THR A 119 1.10 10.21 -0.45
N ILE A 120 0.73 9.87 -1.68
CA ILE A 120 0.03 10.78 -2.60
C ILE A 120 -1.44 10.92 -2.17
N PRO A 121 -1.96 12.15 -1.99
CA PRO A 121 -3.37 12.37 -1.70
C PRO A 121 -4.30 11.68 -2.70
N GLY A 122 -5.39 11.10 -2.21
CA GLY A 122 -6.32 10.30 -3.02
C GLY A 122 -5.94 8.82 -3.16
N VAL A 123 -4.66 8.44 -3.04
CA VAL A 123 -4.25 7.03 -3.04
C VAL A 123 -4.75 6.33 -1.78
N LEU A 124 -5.23 5.08 -1.91
CA LEU A 124 -5.62 4.23 -0.79
C LEU A 124 -4.41 3.41 -0.32
N THR A 125 -3.87 3.74 0.85
CA THR A 125 -2.69 3.09 1.42
C THR A 125 -3.06 1.90 2.28
N VAL A 126 -2.41 0.76 2.00
CA VAL A 126 -2.71 -0.52 2.65
C VAL A 126 -1.55 -0.98 3.54
N ALA A 127 -1.82 -1.03 4.85
CA ALA A 127 -1.00 -1.65 5.87
C ALA A 127 -1.25 -3.18 5.96
N GLY A 128 -0.38 -3.88 6.67
CA GLY A 128 -0.39 -5.35 6.73
C GLY A 128 -0.60 -5.90 8.13
N VAL A 129 -1.57 -6.80 8.30
CA VAL A 129 -1.82 -7.55 9.55
C VAL A 129 -1.59 -9.06 9.36
N ASP A 130 -1.36 -9.75 10.48
CA ASP A 130 -1.29 -11.20 10.55
C ASP A 130 -2.68 -11.86 10.67
N GLN A 131 -2.71 -13.18 10.94
CA GLN A 131 -3.95 -13.96 11.06
C GLN A 131 -4.76 -13.60 12.31
N GLU A 132 -4.07 -13.18 13.36
CA GLU A 132 -4.65 -12.67 14.60
C GLU A 132 -5.19 -11.24 14.46
N ARG A 133 -4.98 -10.62 13.29
CA ARG A 133 -5.33 -9.23 12.95
C ARG A 133 -4.46 -8.20 13.68
N ASP A 134 -3.32 -8.63 14.22
CA ASP A 134 -2.31 -7.75 14.78
C ASP A 134 -1.43 -7.19 13.66
N ILE A 135 -0.95 -5.94 13.81
CA ILE A 135 -0.09 -5.30 12.82
C ILE A 135 1.21 -6.09 12.64
N SER A 136 1.59 -6.31 11.39
CA SER A 136 2.83 -7.01 11.10
C SER A 136 4.04 -6.14 11.41
N GLN A 137 4.91 -6.67 12.28
CA GLN A 137 6.15 -6.03 12.69
C GLN A 137 7.23 -6.01 11.59
N GLU A 138 7.09 -6.88 10.59
CA GLU A 138 8.05 -7.03 9.49
C GLU A 138 7.47 -6.54 8.15
N SER A 139 6.19 -6.78 7.92
CA SER A 139 5.54 -6.53 6.62
C SER A 139 4.87 -5.18 6.50
N SER A 140 4.64 -4.45 7.60
CA SER A 140 3.91 -3.18 7.53
C SER A 140 4.76 -2.02 8.00
N SER A 141 4.96 -1.02 7.14
CA SER A 141 5.37 0.32 7.56
C SER A 141 4.30 0.98 8.44
N GLN A 142 4.64 2.14 9.03
CA GLN A 142 3.71 2.99 9.76
C GLN A 142 3.67 4.41 9.19
N GLY A 143 2.61 5.16 9.48
CA GLY A 143 2.49 6.57 9.14
C GLY A 143 1.04 7.01 9.04
N ILE A 144 0.81 8.31 9.17
CA ILE A 144 -0.52 8.92 9.08
C ILE A 144 -1.18 8.78 7.70
N ALA A 145 -0.41 8.37 6.69
CA ALA A 145 -0.90 8.11 5.34
C ALA A 145 -1.59 6.74 5.21
N ILE A 146 -1.54 5.87 6.22
CA ILE A 146 -2.23 4.58 6.20
C ILE A 146 -3.74 4.82 6.27
N ASP A 147 -4.46 4.29 5.28
CA ASP A 147 -5.92 4.35 5.25
C ASP A 147 -6.54 3.10 5.89
N ILE A 148 -6.02 1.90 5.59
CA ILE A 148 -6.61 0.64 6.04
C ILE A 148 -5.55 -0.45 6.18
N ALA A 149 -5.80 -1.44 7.04
CA ALA A 149 -5.00 -2.64 7.14
C ALA A 149 -5.70 -3.87 6.53
N ALA A 150 -4.95 -4.77 5.92
CA ALA A 150 -5.44 -6.05 5.40
C ALA A 150 -4.43 -7.17 5.61
N ALA A 151 -4.86 -8.42 5.45
CA ALA A 151 -4.00 -9.59 5.65
C ALA A 151 -2.75 -9.52 4.77
N SER A 152 -1.57 -9.61 5.39
CA SER A 152 -0.27 -9.55 4.72
C SER A 152 0.60 -10.77 4.99
N GLU A 153 0.29 -11.56 6.04
CA GLU A 153 1.09 -12.73 6.39
C GLU A 153 0.36 -13.79 7.25
N PRO A 154 0.73 -15.08 7.09
CA PRO A 154 1.22 -15.67 5.84
C PRO A 154 0.09 -15.75 4.80
N LEU A 155 0.39 -15.37 3.56
CA LEU A 155 -0.52 -15.49 2.42
C LEU A 155 -0.13 -16.66 1.52
N VAL A 156 -1.08 -17.21 0.76
CA VAL A 156 -0.81 -18.19 -0.31
C VAL A 156 -1.15 -17.58 -1.66
N GLY A 157 -0.17 -17.49 -2.54
CA GLY A 157 -0.33 -16.94 -3.89
C GLY A 157 -0.02 -17.97 -4.97
N ALA A 158 -0.75 -17.89 -6.08
CA ALA A 158 -0.48 -18.71 -7.26
C ALA A 158 0.79 -18.25 -7.99
N LEU A 159 1.51 -19.21 -8.55
CA LEU A 159 2.68 -19.00 -9.41
C LEU A 159 2.36 -19.48 -10.84
N PRO A 160 3.15 -19.04 -11.84
CA PRO A 160 3.13 -19.65 -13.16
C PRO A 160 3.28 -21.18 -13.10
N GLU A 161 2.79 -21.85 -14.13
CA GLU A 161 2.86 -23.32 -14.26
C GLU A 161 2.12 -24.11 -13.17
N GLY A 162 1.15 -23.47 -12.48
CA GLY A 162 0.29 -24.12 -11.50
C GLY A 162 0.92 -24.29 -10.11
N GLY A 163 2.02 -23.59 -9.85
CA GLY A 163 2.67 -23.58 -8.53
C GLY A 163 1.93 -22.69 -7.51
N TYR A 164 2.36 -22.81 -6.26
CA TYR A 164 1.94 -21.94 -5.16
C TYR A 164 3.16 -21.54 -4.32
N SER A 165 3.13 -20.35 -3.75
CA SER A 165 4.13 -19.90 -2.78
C SER A 165 3.44 -19.22 -1.59
N ALA A 166 4.10 -19.32 -0.44
CA ALA A 166 3.80 -18.44 0.67
C ALA A 166 4.36 -17.05 0.37
N TRP A 167 3.63 -16.01 0.77
CA TRP A 167 4.01 -14.62 0.63
C TRP A 167 3.78 -13.87 1.94
N THR A 168 4.60 -12.84 2.13
CA THR A 168 4.62 -11.99 3.30
C THR A 168 4.93 -10.58 2.82
N GLY A 169 4.09 -9.61 3.16
CA GLY A 169 4.30 -8.21 2.76
C GLY A 169 3.01 -7.45 2.47
N THR A 170 3.03 -6.14 2.67
CA THR A 170 1.92 -5.24 2.29
C THR A 170 1.59 -5.33 0.79
N SER A 171 2.56 -5.68 -0.05
CA SER A 171 2.34 -6.01 -1.47
C SER A 171 1.27 -7.08 -1.72
N GLY A 172 1.07 -8.02 -0.78
CA GLY A 172 0.00 -9.04 -0.83
C GLY A 172 -1.31 -8.59 -0.19
N ALA A 173 -1.27 -7.60 0.71
CA ALA A 173 -2.45 -6.97 1.30
C ALA A 173 -3.15 -6.02 0.30
N THR A 174 -2.37 -5.28 -0.50
CA THR A 174 -2.87 -4.35 -1.53
C THR A 174 -3.85 -5.00 -2.52
N PRO A 175 -3.56 -6.16 -3.14
CA PRO A 175 -4.51 -6.80 -4.07
C PRO A 175 -5.74 -7.39 -3.37
N ILE A 176 -5.68 -7.68 -2.07
CA ILE A 176 -6.87 -8.07 -1.29
C ILE A 176 -7.83 -6.89 -1.18
N VAL A 177 -7.31 -5.70 -0.85
CA VAL A 177 -8.11 -4.45 -0.81
C VAL A 177 -8.61 -4.07 -2.21
N ALA A 178 -7.78 -4.21 -3.25
CA ALA A 178 -8.19 -3.95 -4.63
C ALA A 178 -9.33 -4.88 -5.08
N GLY A 179 -9.28 -6.17 -4.74
CA GLY A 179 -10.39 -7.07 -5.00
C GLY A 179 -11.64 -6.72 -4.19
N ALA A 180 -11.49 -6.26 -2.94
CA ALA A 180 -12.62 -5.78 -2.15
C ALA A 180 -13.27 -4.53 -2.78
N ALA A 181 -12.46 -3.58 -3.26
CA ALA A 181 -12.93 -2.43 -4.01
C ALA A 181 -13.71 -2.84 -5.27
N ALA A 182 -13.21 -3.82 -6.04
CA ALA A 182 -13.89 -4.34 -7.21
C ALA A 182 -15.24 -4.99 -6.87
N LEU A 183 -15.33 -5.73 -5.76
CA LEU A 183 -16.60 -6.28 -5.28
C LEU A 183 -17.59 -5.18 -4.87
N VAL A 184 -17.11 -4.11 -4.23
CA VAL A 184 -17.94 -2.95 -3.88
C VAL A 184 -18.46 -2.26 -5.14
N MET A 185 -17.59 -1.99 -6.11
CA MET A 185 -17.98 -1.39 -7.41
C MET A 185 -18.99 -2.26 -8.16
N ALA A 186 -18.84 -3.59 -8.11
CA ALA A 186 -19.80 -4.51 -8.72
C ALA A 186 -21.17 -4.51 -8.02
N ALA A 187 -21.18 -4.36 -6.69
CA ALA A 187 -22.41 -4.33 -5.90
C ALA A 187 -23.12 -2.96 -5.91
N HIS A 188 -22.36 -1.87 -6.07
CA HIS A 188 -22.81 -0.48 -6.06
C HIS A 188 -22.22 0.29 -7.26
N PRO A 189 -22.67 -0.01 -8.49
CA PRO A 189 -22.08 0.53 -9.72
C PRO A 189 -22.27 2.04 -9.91
N GLU A 190 -23.06 2.69 -9.06
CA GLU A 190 -23.27 4.13 -9.05
C GLU A 190 -22.23 4.92 -8.24
N LEU A 191 -21.40 4.24 -7.44
CA LEU A 191 -20.41 4.90 -6.58
C LEU A 191 -19.17 5.29 -7.39
N SER A 192 -18.68 6.49 -7.14
CA SER A 192 -17.35 6.94 -7.56
C SER A 192 -16.23 6.19 -6.83
N ALA A 193 -15.01 6.24 -7.35
CA ALA A 193 -13.82 5.69 -6.70
C ALA A 193 -13.61 6.25 -5.28
N GLN A 194 -13.89 7.54 -5.06
CA GLN A 194 -13.79 8.15 -3.73
C GLN A 194 -14.87 7.63 -2.78
N GLU A 195 -16.09 7.42 -3.26
CA GLU A 195 -17.17 6.81 -2.46
C GLU A 195 -16.88 5.33 -2.14
N VAL A 196 -16.24 4.60 -3.06
CA VAL A 196 -15.75 3.23 -2.82
C VAL A 196 -14.66 3.24 -1.75
N LYS A 197 -13.68 4.16 -1.85
CA LYS A 197 -12.66 4.36 -0.79
C LYS A 197 -13.36 4.65 0.54
N HIS A 198 -14.23 5.66 0.60
CA HIS A 198 -14.99 6.01 1.81
C HIS A 198 -15.70 4.81 2.43
N ARG A 199 -16.36 4.00 1.59
CA ARG A 199 -17.09 2.81 2.02
C ARG A 199 -16.16 1.74 2.60
N LEU A 200 -15.01 1.48 2.00
CA LEU A 200 -14.00 0.56 2.55
C LEU A 200 -13.49 1.03 3.92
N LEU A 201 -13.22 2.34 4.07
CA LEU A 201 -12.67 2.90 5.30
C LEU A 201 -13.68 2.93 6.44
N THR A 202 -14.92 3.33 6.16
CA THR A 202 -15.97 3.47 7.18
C THR A 202 -16.55 2.14 7.67
N THR A 203 -16.33 1.07 6.91
CA THR A 203 -16.79 -0.29 7.26
C THR A 203 -15.69 -1.18 7.82
N ALA A 204 -14.44 -0.69 7.87
CA ALA A 204 -13.33 -1.42 8.47
C ALA A 204 -13.62 -1.75 9.95
N ASP A 205 -13.21 -2.94 10.38
CA ASP A 205 -13.30 -3.31 11.79
C ASP A 205 -12.26 -2.49 12.57
N SER A 206 -12.72 -1.72 13.56
CA SER A 206 -11.84 -0.86 14.36
C SER A 206 -10.71 -1.66 15.02
N ALA A 207 -9.48 -1.18 14.88
CA ALA A 207 -8.28 -1.73 15.46
C ALA A 207 -7.28 -0.60 15.76
N GLY A 208 -6.41 -0.81 16.76
CA GLY A 208 -5.45 0.22 17.20
C GLY A 208 -6.05 1.26 18.14
N ALA A 209 -5.51 2.47 18.11
CA ALA A 209 -5.96 3.62 18.88
C ALA A 209 -7.28 4.20 18.34
N ASP A 210 -8.01 4.91 19.19
CA ASP A 210 -9.21 5.65 18.78
C ASP A 210 -8.87 6.73 17.74
N GLY A 211 -9.66 6.82 16.68
CA GLY A 211 -9.45 7.77 15.59
C GLY A 211 -8.63 7.18 14.45
N LEU A 212 -7.87 8.02 13.75
CA LEU A 212 -6.96 7.57 12.69
C LEU A 212 -5.67 7.04 13.33
N ASP A 213 -5.48 5.73 13.26
CA ASP A 213 -4.32 5.05 13.82
C ASP A 213 -3.16 5.02 12.80
N PRO A 214 -1.91 5.34 13.18
CA PRO A 214 -0.79 5.38 12.26
C PRO A 214 -0.26 3.99 11.84
N GLU A 215 -0.85 2.90 12.29
CA GLU A 215 -0.52 1.53 11.90
C GLU A 215 -1.71 0.83 11.24
N TYR A 216 -2.94 1.08 11.72
CA TYR A 216 -4.17 0.47 11.20
C TYR A 216 -5.00 1.39 10.30
N GLY A 217 -4.73 2.69 10.28
CA GLY A 217 -5.58 3.67 9.61
C GLY A 217 -6.98 3.69 10.24
N HIS A 218 -7.99 3.38 9.43
CA HIS A 218 -9.38 3.23 9.86
C HIS A 218 -9.70 1.85 10.47
N GLY A 219 -8.76 0.90 10.43
CA GLY A 219 -8.93 -0.44 10.97
C GLY A 219 -8.62 -1.53 9.94
N VAL A 220 -9.10 -2.74 10.22
CA VAL A 220 -8.84 -3.92 9.38
C VAL A 220 -9.99 -4.14 8.42
N LEU A 221 -9.69 -4.33 7.14
CA LEU A 221 -10.64 -4.57 6.06
C LEU A 221 -11.74 -5.58 6.44
N ASN A 222 -12.99 -5.17 6.27
CA ASN A 222 -14.17 -6.03 6.39
C ASN A 222 -14.93 -6.03 5.07
N VAL A 223 -14.74 -7.07 4.25
CA VAL A 223 -15.31 -7.15 2.90
C VAL A 223 -16.83 -7.27 2.94
N ASP A 224 -17.39 -8.03 3.88
CA ASP A 224 -18.83 -8.22 3.99
C ASP A 224 -19.55 -6.91 4.33
N ALA A 225 -19.02 -6.17 5.31
CA ALA A 225 -19.53 -4.86 5.68
C ALA A 225 -19.34 -3.83 4.55
N ALA A 226 -18.19 -3.84 3.87
CA ALA A 226 -17.96 -2.98 2.72
C ALA A 226 -18.94 -3.27 1.58
N VAL A 227 -19.26 -4.53 1.28
CA VAL A 227 -20.18 -4.87 0.19
C VAL A 227 -21.64 -4.67 0.59
N SER A 228 -22.06 -5.00 1.81
CA SER A 228 -23.48 -5.09 2.17
C SER A 228 -23.96 -4.05 3.20
N GLY A 229 -23.04 -3.44 3.94
CA GLY A 229 -23.33 -2.57 5.06
C GLY A 229 -23.90 -1.20 4.67
N SER A 230 -24.52 -0.52 5.64
CA SER A 230 -24.82 0.90 5.51
C SER A 230 -23.59 1.73 5.87
N VAL A 231 -23.29 2.76 5.09
CA VAL A 231 -22.22 3.72 5.38
C VAL A 231 -22.79 5.11 5.63
N PRO A 232 -22.09 5.98 6.37
CA PRO A 232 -22.41 7.39 6.43
C PRO A 232 -22.48 8.03 5.05
N ASP A 233 -23.18 9.16 4.95
CA ASP A 233 -23.20 9.92 3.70
C ASP A 233 -21.79 10.40 3.35
N PHE A 234 -21.39 10.20 2.09
CA PHE A 234 -20.13 10.72 1.58
C PHE A 234 -20.17 12.24 1.44
N ASN A 235 -19.09 12.89 1.83
CA ASN A 235 -18.88 14.33 1.65
C ASN A 235 -17.49 14.59 1.09
N ALA A 236 -17.42 15.01 -0.17
CA ALA A 236 -16.17 15.28 -0.86
C ALA A 236 -15.29 16.33 -0.17
N ALA A 237 -15.86 17.23 0.65
CA ALA A 237 -15.10 18.23 1.38
C ALA A 237 -14.26 17.66 2.54
N ASP A 238 -14.52 16.42 2.94
CA ASP A 238 -13.77 15.74 4.01
C ASP A 238 -12.51 15.03 3.50
N TYR A 239 -12.28 15.03 2.18
CA TYR A 239 -11.16 14.34 1.53
C TYR A 239 -10.20 15.34 0.85
N ASP A 240 -8.90 15.18 1.11
CA ASP A 240 -7.86 15.94 0.41
C ASP A 240 -7.69 15.40 -1.01
N THR A 241 -7.77 16.30 -2.00
CA THR A 241 -7.49 15.98 -3.41
C THR A 241 -6.03 16.25 -3.75
N LEU A 242 -5.50 15.54 -4.75
CA LEU A 242 -4.15 15.80 -5.23
C LEU A 242 -4.03 17.20 -5.82
N GLU A 243 -5.07 17.68 -6.51
CA GLU A 243 -5.13 19.05 -7.03
C GLU A 243 -4.93 20.12 -5.94
N ASN A 244 -5.67 20.00 -4.82
CA ASN A 244 -5.53 20.94 -3.69
C ASN A 244 -4.14 20.85 -3.06
N TRP A 245 -3.61 19.63 -2.92
CA TRP A 245 -2.27 19.44 -2.38
C TRP A 245 -1.21 20.08 -3.27
N ILE A 246 -1.27 19.86 -4.59
CA ILE A 246 -0.36 20.46 -5.58
C ILE A 246 -0.42 21.98 -5.47
N GLN A 247 -1.61 22.57 -5.44
CA GLN A 247 -1.81 24.01 -5.34
C GLN A 247 -1.10 24.62 -4.12
N VAL A 248 -1.08 23.89 -2.99
CA VAL A 248 -0.47 24.36 -1.74
C VAL A 248 1.04 24.10 -1.68
N HIS A 249 1.51 22.97 -2.22
CA HIS A 249 2.88 22.47 -1.99
C HIS A 249 3.83 22.62 -3.17
N ARG A 250 3.34 22.59 -4.41
CA ARG A 250 4.12 22.90 -5.62
C ARG A 250 4.02 24.39 -5.89
N ARG A 251 4.83 25.21 -5.21
CA ARG A 251 4.87 26.67 -5.45
C ARG A 251 5.15 26.94 -6.93
N SER A 252 4.39 27.87 -7.53
CA SER A 252 4.69 28.36 -8.88
C SER A 252 6.09 28.98 -8.92
N GLU A 253 6.91 28.66 -9.91
CA GLU A 253 8.18 29.35 -10.15
C GLU A 253 7.98 30.87 -10.40
N SER A 254 6.75 31.31 -10.73
CA SER A 254 6.43 32.73 -10.92
C SER A 254 6.49 33.55 -9.63
N ASP A 255 6.23 32.97 -8.45
CA ASP A 255 6.26 33.72 -7.19
C ASP A 255 7.68 33.91 -6.63
N ALA A 256 8.62 33.08 -7.06
CA ALA A 256 10.04 33.24 -6.72
C ALA A 256 10.70 34.42 -7.47
N GLN A 257 10.12 34.86 -8.59
CA GLN A 257 10.57 36.04 -9.34
C GLN A 257 9.95 37.35 -8.84
N ASP A 258 8.79 37.31 -8.17
CA ASP A 258 8.14 38.49 -7.58
C ASP A 258 8.58 38.75 -6.12
N ALA A 259 9.28 37.80 -5.50
CA ALA A 259 9.93 37.97 -4.19
C ALA A 259 11.15 38.93 -4.21
N GLY A 260 11.47 39.52 -5.36
CA GLY A 260 12.53 40.51 -5.52
C GLY A 260 12.20 41.92 -4.97
N ASP A 261 10.94 42.19 -4.62
CA ASP A 261 10.46 43.50 -4.17
C ASP A 261 9.87 43.47 -2.74
N ILE A 262 10.54 42.79 -1.79
CA ILE A 262 10.28 43.04 -0.36
C ILE A 262 10.98 44.36 0.01
N PRO A 263 10.25 45.41 0.46
CA PRO A 263 10.90 46.61 0.98
C PRO A 263 11.73 46.23 2.22
N GLU A 264 13.03 46.48 2.19
CA GLU A 264 13.79 46.68 3.43
C GLU A 264 13.09 47.81 4.20
N ASP A 265 12.81 47.61 5.48
CA ASP A 265 12.17 48.56 6.42
C ASP A 265 10.65 48.43 6.64
N ALA A 266 10.18 47.23 6.97
CA ALA A 266 9.04 47.10 7.88
C ALA A 266 9.57 46.68 9.26
N ASP A 267 9.75 47.63 10.17
CA ASP A 267 10.05 47.39 11.57
C ASP A 267 8.91 46.59 12.21
N VAL A 268 9.05 45.25 12.25
CA VAL A 268 8.17 44.38 13.03
C VAL A 268 8.54 44.55 14.49
N GLU A 269 7.74 45.32 15.23
CA GLU A 269 7.88 45.46 16.67
C GLU A 269 7.54 44.11 17.33
N ALA A 270 8.56 43.40 17.82
CA ALA A 270 8.37 42.12 18.50
C ALA A 270 7.51 42.31 19.76
N GLY A 271 6.46 41.50 19.89
CA GLY A 271 5.68 41.40 21.13
C GLY A 271 6.54 40.93 22.30
N PRO A 272 6.09 41.11 23.56
CA PRO A 272 6.87 40.78 24.74
C PRO A 272 7.28 39.30 24.72
N GLU A 273 8.59 39.05 24.91
CA GLU A 273 9.15 37.70 25.02
C GLU A 273 8.47 36.96 26.19
N GLY A 274 7.71 35.91 25.86
CA GLY A 274 7.21 34.98 26.87
C GLY A 274 8.37 34.19 27.49
N GLU A 275 8.21 33.78 28.76
CA GLU A 275 9.26 33.00 29.44
C GLU A 275 9.66 31.76 28.61
N PRO A 276 10.97 31.48 28.50
CA PRO A 276 11.45 30.33 27.74
C PRO A 276 10.86 29.04 28.33
N ARG A 277 10.10 28.33 27.51
CA ARG A 277 9.66 26.97 27.82
C ARG A 277 10.84 26.03 27.60
N ASP A 278 11.19 25.25 28.63
CA ASP A 278 12.16 24.16 28.50
C ASP A 278 11.63 23.14 27.47
N LEU A 279 12.21 23.16 26.28
CA LEU A 279 11.99 22.13 25.28
C LEU A 279 12.73 20.85 25.73
N PRO A 280 12.14 19.66 25.57
CA PRO A 280 12.88 18.42 25.81
C PRO A 280 14.11 18.38 24.91
N GLN A 281 15.28 18.12 25.50
CA GLN A 281 16.51 17.92 24.72
C GLN A 281 16.32 16.70 23.82
N ALA A 282 16.47 16.89 22.51
CA ALA A 282 16.54 15.80 21.56
C ALA A 282 17.65 14.83 22.00
N ALA A 283 17.31 13.56 22.16
CA ALA A 283 18.29 12.51 22.36
C ALA A 283 19.27 12.54 21.17
N GLU A 284 20.57 12.36 21.43
CA GLU A 284 21.59 12.34 20.39
C GLU A 284 21.20 11.36 19.27
N VAL A 285 20.95 11.91 18.08
CA VAL A 285 20.68 11.14 16.86
C VAL A 285 21.97 10.40 16.52
N ARG A 286 22.00 9.08 16.75
CA ARG A 286 23.07 8.21 16.26
C ARG A 286 23.03 8.21 14.73
N SER A 287 24.15 8.48 14.10
CA SER A 287 24.23 8.59 12.64
C SER A 287 24.11 7.21 11.98
N ALA A 288 23.48 7.15 10.80
CA ALA A 288 23.32 5.92 10.01
C ALA A 288 24.66 5.23 9.66
N GLN A 289 25.78 5.93 9.81
CA GLN A 289 27.13 5.42 9.54
C GLN A 289 27.63 4.47 10.64
N ASP A 290 27.02 4.47 11.83
CA ASP A 290 27.42 3.59 12.93
C ASP A 290 26.94 2.14 12.73
N TRP A 291 26.07 1.87 11.75
CA TRP A 291 25.40 0.58 11.56
C TRP A 291 25.90 -0.20 10.35
N ALA A 292 26.90 0.34 9.62
CA ALA A 292 27.57 -0.34 8.50
C ALA A 292 28.47 -1.53 8.94
N GLY A 293 28.23 -2.06 10.14
CA GLY A 293 28.70 -3.38 10.59
C GLY A 293 27.86 -4.52 9.98
N PRO A 294 27.98 -5.77 10.48
CA PRO A 294 27.93 -7.05 9.76
C PRO A 294 26.67 -7.41 8.91
N VAL A 295 25.69 -6.52 8.79
CA VAL A 295 24.47 -6.68 7.97
C VAL A 295 24.77 -6.73 6.47
N THR A 296 25.80 -6.02 5.99
CA THR A 296 26.22 -6.05 4.57
C THR A 296 26.79 -7.39 4.12
N LEU A 297 27.23 -8.25 5.05
CA LEU A 297 27.72 -9.59 4.73
C LEU A 297 26.59 -10.63 4.56
N GLY A 298 25.40 -10.39 5.10
CA GLY A 298 24.27 -11.33 5.02
C GLY A 298 23.56 -11.30 3.66
N VAL A 299 23.30 -10.11 3.12
CA VAL A 299 22.58 -9.94 1.85
C VAL A 299 23.42 -10.43 0.66
N GLY A 300 24.73 -10.16 0.67
CA GLY A 300 25.64 -10.63 -0.36
C GLY A 300 25.80 -12.15 -0.40
N ALA A 301 25.74 -12.82 0.76
CA ALA A 301 25.85 -14.28 0.83
C ALA A 301 24.58 -14.98 0.30
N LEU A 302 23.39 -14.42 0.54
CA LEU A 302 22.13 -14.99 0.07
C LEU A 302 22.01 -14.91 -1.46
N ALA A 303 22.37 -13.78 -2.05
CA ALA A 303 22.39 -13.61 -3.51
C ALA A 303 23.37 -14.57 -4.21
N LEU A 304 24.53 -14.82 -3.60
CA LEU A 304 25.53 -15.75 -4.12
C LEU A 304 25.05 -17.21 -4.09
N VAL A 305 24.34 -17.62 -3.03
CA VAL A 305 23.77 -18.98 -2.94
C VAL A 305 22.69 -19.18 -4.01
N VAL A 306 21.79 -18.21 -4.19
CA VAL A 306 20.74 -18.27 -5.22
C VAL A 306 21.33 -18.36 -6.63
N LEU A 307 22.34 -17.54 -6.93
CA LEU A 307 23.02 -17.58 -8.24
C LEU A 307 23.76 -18.89 -8.48
N MET A 308 24.41 -19.46 -7.47
CA MET A 308 25.08 -20.77 -7.61
C MET A 308 24.08 -21.91 -7.79
N THR A 309 22.92 -21.88 -7.13
CA THR A 309 21.87 -22.88 -7.34
C THR A 309 21.26 -22.79 -8.74
N LEU A 310 21.01 -21.58 -9.26
CA LEU A 310 20.50 -21.40 -10.62
C LEU A 310 21.52 -21.83 -11.68
N ALA A 311 22.81 -21.55 -11.48
CA ALA A 311 23.88 -22.01 -12.36
C ALA A 311 24.02 -23.54 -12.36
N ALA A 312 23.89 -24.19 -11.20
CA ALA A 312 23.92 -25.65 -11.09
C ALA A 312 22.72 -26.30 -11.80
N LEU A 313 21.51 -25.74 -11.65
CA LEU A 313 20.31 -26.21 -12.35
C LEU A 313 20.44 -26.04 -13.88
N HIS A 314 21.00 -24.92 -14.35
CA HIS A 314 21.26 -24.69 -15.78
C HIS A 314 22.30 -25.65 -16.37
N LEU A 315 23.32 -26.03 -15.60
CA LEU A 315 24.33 -27.00 -16.03
C LEU A 315 23.81 -28.44 -16.03
N LEU A 316 22.88 -28.77 -15.13
CA LEU A 316 22.23 -30.07 -15.09
C LEU A 316 21.23 -30.23 -16.24
N SER A 317 20.43 -29.21 -16.54
CA SER A 317 19.46 -29.27 -17.65
C SER A 317 20.13 -29.40 -19.02
N ARG A 318 21.33 -28.86 -19.20
CA ARG A 318 22.13 -29.04 -20.44
C ARG A 318 22.72 -30.44 -20.60
N ARG A 319 22.91 -31.20 -19.52
CA ARG A 319 23.45 -32.56 -19.58
C ARG A 319 22.41 -33.63 -19.90
N GLU A 320 21.13 -33.30 -19.80
CA GLU A 320 20.04 -34.21 -20.16
C GLU A 320 19.63 -34.08 -21.65
N THR A 321 20.22 -33.11 -22.36
CA THR A 321 19.95 -32.83 -23.79
C THR A 321 21.06 -33.27 -24.75
N ASP A 322 22.13 -33.92 -24.27
CA ASP A 322 23.21 -34.55 -25.05
C ASP A 322 23.22 -36.08 -24.84
#